data_AF-A0A7C5Y2N0-F1
#
_entry.id   AF-A0A7C5Y2N0-F1
#
_cell.length_a   1.000
_cell.length_b   1.000
_cell.length_c   1.000
_cell.angle_alpha   90.00
_cell.angle_beta   90.00
_cell.angle_gamma   90.00
#
_symmetry.space_group_name_H-M   'P 1'
#
loop_
_entity.id
_entity.type
_entity.pdbx_description
1 polymer ?
#
loop_
_entity_poly.entity_id
_entity_poly.type
_entity_poly.pdbx_seq_one_letter_code
_entity_poly.pdbx_strand_id
1 'polypeptide(L)'
;MKIYDTPLISLTIFVTFLVIIFLVKKKEIKKQINVRESLNESLKLENFITLFINNLKANRGAEWALLSTLNEYPEDEIRSLIIQNITIGSSIEEIFENLSNTFSMEESKRMLRIISRMISHNLKYFTYSLSSDILDYVRESIRLKNHIEALLFRTRIKVLVLSFSLSAVLAFLSKILPFILAFFISENMILNDINFLSLLTFYSFLSVSLYDTYIVSKAVFYSHSVLLSILSALTFVFLHTFLPNIYSI
;
A
#
# COMPACT_ATOMS: atom_id res chain seq x y z
N MET A 1 -20.63 -11.48 45.11
CA MET A 1 -20.76 -10.25 44.29
C MET A 1 -20.13 -10.55 42.93
N LYS A 2 -20.87 -10.33 41.84
CA LYS A 2 -20.66 -10.94 40.51
C LYS A 2 -19.35 -10.48 39.85
N ILE A 3 -18.41 -11.41 39.62
CA ILE A 3 -17.15 -11.20 38.89
C ILE A 3 -17.30 -11.53 37.39
N TYR A 4 -18.46 -12.03 36.96
CA TYR A 4 -18.71 -12.48 35.59
C TYR A 4 -19.02 -11.37 34.57
N ASP A 5 -19.20 -10.13 35.00
CA ASP A 5 -19.66 -9.05 34.10
C ASP A 5 -18.49 -8.23 33.47
N THR A 6 -17.28 -8.32 34.02
CA THR A 6 -16.09 -7.63 33.49
C THR A 6 -15.59 -8.12 32.12
N PRO A 7 -15.60 -9.43 31.76
CA PRO A 7 -15.20 -9.86 30.42
C PRO A 7 -16.20 -9.45 29.34
N LEU A 8 -17.49 -9.36 29.67
CA LEU A 8 -18.55 -8.97 28.72
C LEU A 8 -18.52 -7.47 28.41
N ILE A 9 -18.26 -6.63 29.42
CA ILE A 9 -18.09 -5.18 29.25
C ILE A 9 -16.80 -4.87 28.47
N SER A 10 -15.69 -5.57 28.74
CA SER A 10 -14.46 -5.40 27.97
C SER A 10 -14.60 -5.88 26.52
N LEU A 11 -15.33 -6.97 26.27
CA LEU A 11 -15.60 -7.46 24.93
C LEU A 11 -16.51 -6.50 24.14
N THR A 12 -17.51 -5.90 24.78
CA THR A 12 -18.38 -4.91 24.13
C THR A 12 -17.67 -3.59 23.83
N ILE A 13 -16.78 -3.12 24.72
CA ILE A 13 -15.91 -1.95 24.44
C ILE A 13 -14.94 -2.28 23.29
N PHE A 14 -14.39 -3.49 23.26
CA PHE A 14 -13.51 -3.94 22.17
C PHE A 14 -14.25 -4.00 20.83
N VAL A 15 -15.47 -4.57 20.80
CA VAL A 15 -16.30 -4.67 19.59
C VAL A 15 -16.74 -3.29 19.08
N THR A 16 -17.16 -2.39 19.98
CA THR A 16 -17.55 -1.03 19.59
C THR A 16 -16.37 -0.22 19.05
N PHE A 17 -15.18 -0.38 19.64
CA PHE A 17 -13.94 0.19 19.11
C PHE A 17 -13.59 -0.37 17.72
N LEU A 18 -13.78 -1.68 17.50
CA LEU A 18 -13.57 -2.36 16.21
C LEU A 18 -14.50 -1.82 15.11
N VAL A 19 -15.76 -1.53 15.44
CA VAL A 19 -16.75 -0.95 14.52
C VAL A 19 -16.40 0.49 14.13
N ILE A 20 -15.97 1.32 15.09
CA ILE A 20 -15.54 2.71 14.84
C ILE A 20 -14.31 2.72 13.90
N ILE A 21 -13.35 1.83 14.14
CA ILE A 21 -12.17 1.65 13.29
C ILE A 21 -12.56 1.23 11.86
N PHE A 22 -13.53 0.31 11.73
CA PHE A 22 -14.00 -0.15 10.43
C PHE A 22 -14.65 0.97 9.61
N LEU A 23 -15.38 1.89 10.26
CA LEU A 23 -15.97 3.05 9.60
C LEU A 23 -14.93 4.07 9.11
N VAL A 24 -13.83 4.27 9.85
CA VAL A 24 -12.71 5.14 9.43
C VAL A 24 -11.97 4.57 8.20
N LYS A 25 -11.92 3.24 8.07
CA LYS A 25 -11.23 2.49 6.99
C LYS A 25 -11.76 2.78 5.57
N LYS A 26 -13.03 3.19 5.41
CA LYS A 26 -13.65 3.43 4.10
C LYS A 26 -12.94 4.54 3.29
N LYS A 27 -12.28 5.50 3.94
CA LYS A 27 -11.53 6.57 3.28
C LYS A 27 -10.14 6.15 2.77
N GLU A 28 -9.46 5.21 3.44
CA GLU A 28 -8.09 4.80 3.06
C GLU A 28 -8.04 3.83 1.88
N ILE A 29 -9.10 3.02 1.67
CA ILE A 29 -9.21 2.08 0.53
C ILE A 29 -9.16 2.81 -0.82
N LYS A 30 -9.71 4.03 -0.91
CA LYS A 30 -9.63 4.86 -2.13
C LYS A 30 -8.20 5.18 -2.54
N LYS A 31 -7.25 5.25 -1.60
CA LYS A 31 -5.86 5.62 -1.89
C LYS A 31 -5.04 4.47 -2.49
N GLN A 32 -5.43 3.21 -2.24
CA GLN A 32 -4.75 2.02 -2.77
C GLN A 32 -5.21 1.64 -4.18
N ILE A 33 -6.49 1.87 -4.49
CA ILE A 33 -7.04 1.72 -5.85
C ILE A 33 -6.22 2.59 -6.83
N ASN A 34 -5.90 3.82 -6.39
CA ASN A 34 -5.09 4.76 -7.14
C ASN A 34 -3.68 4.25 -7.52
N VAL A 35 -3.02 3.41 -6.70
CA VAL A 35 -1.64 2.96 -7.00
C VAL A 35 -1.64 1.83 -8.04
N ARG A 36 -2.55 0.86 -7.95
CA ARG A 36 -2.66 -0.20 -8.98
C ARG A 36 -3.16 0.35 -10.31
N GLU A 37 -4.13 1.25 -10.27
CA GLU A 37 -4.59 1.98 -11.46
C GLU A 37 -3.43 2.76 -12.09
N SER A 38 -2.61 3.42 -11.26
CA SER A 38 -1.42 4.12 -11.75
C SER A 38 -0.41 3.21 -12.47
N LEU A 39 -0.17 1.99 -11.97
CA LEU A 39 0.80 1.09 -12.58
C LEU A 39 0.29 0.56 -13.93
N ASN A 40 -1.00 0.21 -13.99
CA ASN A 40 -1.66 -0.16 -15.24
C ASN A 40 -1.66 0.99 -16.25
N GLU A 41 -1.93 2.22 -15.81
CA GLU A 41 -1.83 3.42 -16.66
C GLU A 41 -0.42 3.61 -17.24
N SER A 42 0.63 3.48 -16.42
CA SER A 42 2.01 3.61 -16.91
C SER A 42 2.40 2.53 -17.93
N LEU A 43 1.94 1.29 -17.74
CA LEU A 43 2.19 0.19 -18.67
C LEU A 43 1.44 0.38 -20.00
N LYS A 44 0.18 0.84 -19.94
CA LYS A 44 -0.58 1.21 -21.14
C LYS A 44 0.14 2.30 -21.93
N LEU A 45 0.61 3.34 -21.23
CA LEU A 45 1.36 4.41 -21.84
C LEU A 45 2.68 3.93 -22.47
N GLU A 46 3.45 3.09 -21.77
CA GLU A 46 4.71 2.53 -22.30
C GLU A 46 4.46 1.72 -23.57
N ASN A 47 3.47 0.82 -23.56
CA ASN A 47 3.12 -0.01 -24.72
C ASN A 47 2.73 0.85 -25.91
N PHE A 48 1.89 1.88 -25.68
CA PHE A 48 1.45 2.79 -26.72
C PHE A 48 2.62 3.57 -27.32
N ILE A 49 3.44 4.20 -26.47
CA ILE A 49 4.59 5.01 -26.91
C ILE A 49 5.62 4.14 -27.64
N THR A 50 5.84 2.90 -27.17
CA THR A 50 6.78 1.96 -27.81
C THR A 50 6.33 1.61 -29.22
N LEU A 51 5.07 1.24 -29.39
CA LEU A 51 4.50 0.94 -30.70
C LEU A 51 4.51 2.18 -31.61
N PHE A 52 4.13 3.34 -31.07
CA PHE A 52 4.19 4.60 -31.80
C PHE A 52 5.59 4.94 -32.30
N ILE A 53 6.60 4.86 -31.45
CA ILE A 53 7.99 5.15 -31.84
C ILE A 53 8.53 4.13 -32.83
N ASN A 54 8.22 2.84 -32.66
CA ASN A 54 8.62 1.81 -33.63
C ASN A 54 8.00 2.08 -35.00
N ASN A 55 6.71 2.42 -35.03
CA ASN A 55 6.00 2.77 -36.26
C ASN A 55 6.49 4.10 -36.86
N LEU A 56 6.92 5.05 -36.04
CA LEU A 56 7.49 6.32 -36.47
C LEU A 56 8.92 6.17 -37.04
N LYS A 57 9.67 5.18 -36.56
CA LYS A 57 10.95 4.78 -37.18
C LYS A 57 10.73 4.07 -38.52
N ALA A 58 9.67 3.26 -38.63
CA ALA A 58 9.32 2.53 -39.84
C ALA A 58 8.69 3.42 -40.94
N ASN A 59 7.89 4.43 -40.55
CA ASN A 59 7.15 5.32 -41.44
C ASN A 59 7.54 6.79 -41.21
N ARG A 60 7.85 7.54 -42.28
CA ARG A 60 8.36 8.93 -42.20
C ARG A 60 7.34 9.99 -41.72
N GLY A 61 6.11 9.61 -41.41
CA GLY A 61 5.05 10.52 -40.98
C GLY A 61 4.43 10.10 -39.66
N ALA A 62 4.27 11.03 -38.73
CA ALA A 62 3.68 10.73 -37.42
C ALA A 62 2.19 10.34 -37.53
N GLU A 63 1.48 10.80 -38.56
CA GLU A 63 0.06 10.44 -38.79
C GLU A 63 -0.07 8.96 -39.12
N TRP A 64 0.79 8.48 -40.03
CA TRP A 64 0.89 7.07 -40.38
C TRP A 64 1.37 6.21 -39.22
N ALA A 65 2.32 6.72 -38.43
CA ALA A 65 2.79 6.03 -37.23
C ALA A 65 1.66 5.86 -36.20
N LEU A 66 0.87 6.91 -35.97
CA LEU A 66 -0.28 6.90 -35.08
C LEU A 66 -1.33 5.89 -35.57
N LEU A 67 -1.71 5.94 -36.85
CA LEU A 67 -2.69 5.01 -37.44
C LEU A 67 -2.24 3.55 -37.36
N SER A 68 -0.96 3.28 -37.65
CA SER A 68 -0.39 1.92 -37.56
C SER A 68 -0.40 1.42 -36.12
N THR A 69 -0.10 2.30 -35.17
CA THR A 69 -0.14 2.00 -33.73
C THR A 69 -1.54 1.65 -33.27
N LEU A 70 -2.57 2.35 -33.74
CA LEU A 70 -3.96 2.05 -33.38
C LEU A 70 -4.45 0.70 -33.90
N ASN A 71 -3.89 0.22 -35.00
CA ASN A 71 -4.23 -1.10 -35.54
C ASN A 71 -3.60 -2.24 -34.71
N GLU A 72 -2.43 -2.00 -34.12
CA GLU A 72 -1.72 -2.96 -33.28
C GLU A 72 -2.11 -2.86 -31.79
N TYR A 73 -2.64 -1.73 -31.36
CA TYR A 73 -3.04 -1.48 -29.98
C TYR A 73 -4.41 -2.13 -29.67
N PRO A 74 -4.57 -2.78 -28.50
CA PRO A 74 -5.84 -3.40 -28.12
C PRO A 74 -7.02 -2.39 -28.12
N GLU A 75 -8.24 -2.91 -28.35
CA GLU A 75 -9.45 -2.09 -28.22
C GLU A 75 -9.65 -1.66 -26.77
N ASP A 76 -9.29 -0.41 -26.50
CA ASP A 76 -9.32 0.25 -25.20
C ASP A 76 -9.89 1.67 -25.34
N GLU A 77 -10.27 2.28 -24.21
CA GLU A 77 -10.74 3.67 -24.14
C GLU A 77 -9.77 4.65 -24.84
N ILE A 78 -8.47 4.44 -24.70
CA ILE A 78 -7.40 5.22 -25.36
C ILE A 78 -7.56 5.19 -26.89
N ARG A 79 -7.80 4.01 -27.47
CA ARG A 79 -7.96 3.85 -28.92
C ARG A 79 -9.21 4.59 -29.40
N SER A 80 -10.32 4.47 -28.67
CA SER A 80 -11.56 5.16 -29.02
C SER A 80 -11.42 6.69 -29.00
N LEU A 81 -10.73 7.23 -27.99
CA LEU A 81 -10.43 8.67 -27.87
C LEU A 81 -9.55 9.15 -29.02
N ILE A 82 -8.53 8.39 -29.40
CA ILE A 82 -7.66 8.78 -30.50
C ILE A 82 -8.42 8.78 -31.82
N ILE A 83 -9.23 7.74 -32.08
CA ILE A 83 -10.07 7.68 -33.29
C ILE A 83 -11.04 8.86 -33.34
N GLN A 84 -11.69 9.21 -32.23
CA GLN A 84 -12.56 10.39 -32.15
C GLN A 84 -11.81 11.67 -32.54
N ASN A 85 -10.63 11.91 -31.96
CA ASN A 85 -9.85 13.10 -32.29
C ASN A 85 -9.38 13.10 -33.77
N ILE A 86 -9.02 11.95 -34.34
CA ILE A 86 -8.71 11.84 -35.77
C ILE A 86 -9.92 12.17 -36.63
N THR A 87 -11.12 11.67 -36.29
CA THR A 87 -12.35 11.95 -37.06
C THR A 87 -12.75 13.43 -37.03
N ILE A 88 -12.36 14.15 -35.98
CA ILE A 88 -12.57 15.60 -35.83
C ILE A 88 -11.53 16.40 -36.65
N GLY A 89 -10.48 15.74 -37.13
CA GLY A 89 -9.38 16.38 -37.86
C GLY A 89 -8.36 17.08 -36.96
N SER A 90 -8.29 16.70 -35.69
CA SER A 90 -7.30 17.23 -34.75
C SER A 90 -5.88 16.92 -35.19
N SER A 91 -4.95 17.85 -34.95
CA SER A 91 -3.53 17.61 -35.18
C SER A 91 -3.00 16.55 -34.21
N ILE A 92 -1.87 15.94 -34.54
CA ILE A 92 -1.23 14.95 -33.65
C ILE A 92 -0.90 15.56 -32.30
N GLU A 93 -0.52 16.83 -32.26
CA GLU A 93 -0.17 17.49 -31.01
C GLU A 93 -1.37 17.62 -30.09
N GLU A 94 -2.52 18.00 -30.66
CA GLU A 94 -3.81 18.05 -29.96
C GLU A 94 -4.25 16.66 -29.51
N ILE A 95 -4.04 15.62 -30.32
CA ILE A 95 -4.34 14.23 -29.94
C ILE A 95 -3.54 13.82 -28.70
N PHE A 96 -2.22 14.06 -28.69
CA PHE A 96 -1.37 13.75 -27.53
C PHE A 96 -1.68 14.62 -26.31
N GLU A 97 -2.10 15.88 -26.51
CA GLU A 97 -2.52 16.77 -25.42
C GLU A 97 -3.86 16.33 -24.82
N ASN A 98 -4.83 15.96 -25.63
CA ASN A 98 -6.12 15.41 -25.20
C ASN A 98 -5.96 14.07 -24.50
N LEU A 99 -5.07 13.21 -25.00
CA LEU A 99 -4.66 11.99 -24.30
C LEU A 99 -4.04 12.31 -22.94
N SER A 100 -3.21 13.35 -22.83
CA SER A 100 -2.62 13.70 -21.53
C SER A 100 -3.70 13.95 -20.47
N ASN A 101 -4.83 14.55 -20.87
CA ASN A 101 -5.92 14.87 -19.96
C ASN A 101 -6.72 13.64 -19.48
N THR A 102 -6.61 12.50 -20.16
CA THR A 102 -7.34 11.27 -19.78
C THR A 102 -6.58 10.42 -18.77
N PHE A 103 -5.25 10.50 -18.73
CA PHE A 103 -4.47 9.83 -17.69
C PHE A 103 -4.71 10.48 -16.32
N SER A 104 -4.69 9.71 -15.24
CA SER A 104 -4.79 10.27 -13.89
C SER A 104 -3.42 10.74 -13.40
N MET A 105 -2.35 10.01 -13.75
CA MET A 105 -0.98 10.30 -13.33
C MET A 105 -0.38 11.55 -13.94
N GLU A 106 0.31 12.32 -13.09
CA GLU A 106 0.95 13.56 -13.49
C GLU A 106 2.24 13.33 -14.30
N GLU A 107 2.98 12.25 -14.02
CA GLU A 107 4.14 11.86 -14.84
C GLU A 107 3.71 11.48 -16.27
N SER A 108 2.65 10.66 -16.40
CA SER A 108 2.07 10.27 -17.69
C SER A 108 1.59 11.49 -18.48
N LYS A 109 0.91 12.43 -17.80
CA LYS A 109 0.52 13.74 -18.36
C LYS A 109 1.70 14.52 -18.91
N ARG A 110 2.72 14.73 -18.07
CA ARG A 110 3.92 15.49 -18.43
C ARG A 110 4.60 14.86 -19.63
N MET A 111 4.68 13.54 -19.66
CA MET A 111 5.31 12.82 -20.74
C MET A 111 4.59 12.99 -22.08
N LEU A 112 3.27 12.81 -22.12
CA LEU A 112 2.48 13.01 -23.32
C LEU A 112 2.56 14.46 -23.84
N ARG A 113 2.60 15.44 -22.93
CA ARG A 113 2.82 16.85 -23.30
C ARG A 113 4.20 17.11 -23.87
N ILE A 114 5.23 16.46 -23.34
CA ILE A 114 6.59 16.55 -23.89
C ILE A 114 6.60 15.96 -25.31
N ILE A 115 5.99 14.79 -25.51
CA ILE A 115 5.88 14.17 -26.85
C ILE A 115 5.11 15.07 -27.82
N SER A 116 3.96 15.62 -27.41
CA SER A 116 3.18 16.57 -28.20
C SER A 116 4.04 17.76 -28.66
N ARG A 117 4.76 18.42 -27.74
CA ARG A 117 5.65 19.54 -28.05
C ARG A 117 6.86 19.16 -28.92
N MET A 118 7.34 17.93 -28.80
CA MET A 118 8.47 17.45 -29.60
C MET A 118 8.07 17.17 -31.04
N ILE A 119 6.86 16.63 -31.24
CA ILE A 119 6.29 16.37 -32.55
C ILE A 119 6.07 17.68 -33.32
N SER A 120 5.57 18.73 -32.67
CA SER A 120 5.38 20.05 -33.32
C SER A 120 6.68 20.72 -33.73
N HIS A 121 7.73 20.61 -32.92
CA HIS A 121 8.96 21.35 -33.17
C HIS A 121 9.87 20.70 -34.22
N ASN A 122 10.12 19.39 -34.16
CA ASN A 122 11.04 18.75 -35.11
C ASN A 122 10.91 17.21 -35.16
N LEU A 123 9.99 16.73 -35.99
CA LEU A 123 9.66 15.30 -36.14
C LEU A 123 10.88 14.43 -36.47
N LYS A 124 11.79 14.92 -37.32
CA LYS A 124 13.01 14.19 -37.71
C LYS A 124 13.96 14.02 -36.52
N TYR A 125 14.17 15.07 -35.74
CA TYR A 125 15.04 15.01 -34.56
C TYR A 125 14.46 14.10 -33.46
N PHE A 126 13.13 14.14 -33.29
CA PHE A 126 12.42 13.22 -32.40
C PHE A 126 12.63 11.75 -32.80
N THR A 127 12.56 11.42 -34.10
CA THR A 127 12.68 10.05 -34.59
C THR A 127 14.05 9.43 -34.32
N TYR A 128 15.14 10.18 -34.59
CA TYR A 128 16.50 9.61 -34.65
C TYR A 128 17.27 9.60 -33.32
N SER A 129 17.05 10.55 -32.42
CA SER A 129 17.83 10.64 -31.17
C SER A 129 16.98 10.65 -29.91
N LEU A 130 15.90 11.43 -29.88
CA LEU A 130 15.13 11.67 -28.66
C LEU A 130 14.14 10.56 -28.31
N SER A 131 13.63 9.84 -29.31
CA SER A 131 12.64 8.79 -29.08
C SER A 131 13.18 7.62 -28.25
N SER A 132 14.46 7.25 -28.41
CA SER A 132 15.11 6.25 -27.58
C SER A 132 15.29 6.73 -26.14
N ASP A 133 15.76 7.96 -25.95
CA ASP A 133 16.01 8.52 -24.61
C ASP A 133 14.72 8.62 -23.79
N ILE A 134 13.63 9.01 -24.46
CA ILE A 134 12.30 9.10 -23.87
C ILE A 134 11.77 7.70 -23.48
N LEU A 135 11.98 6.68 -24.32
CA LEU A 135 11.61 5.30 -24.00
C LEU A 135 12.42 4.73 -22.85
N ASP A 136 13.73 4.98 -22.86
CA ASP A 136 14.63 4.52 -21.80
C ASP A 136 14.25 5.16 -20.46
N TYR A 137 13.89 6.45 -20.46
CA TYR A 137 13.36 7.12 -19.28
C TYR A 137 12.06 6.49 -18.77
N VAL A 138 11.12 6.12 -19.65
CA VAL A 138 9.88 5.43 -19.23
C VAL A 138 10.19 4.08 -18.62
N ARG A 139 10.99 3.27 -19.31
CA ARG A 139 11.38 1.94 -18.85
C ARG A 139 12.08 2.01 -17.51
N GLU A 140 12.98 2.97 -17.35
CA GLU A 140 13.69 3.19 -16.10
C GLU A 140 12.72 3.66 -15.00
N SER A 141 11.79 4.57 -15.29
CA SER A 141 10.78 5.03 -14.32
C SER A 141 9.88 3.87 -13.83
N ILE A 142 9.45 3.00 -14.74
CA ILE A 142 8.63 1.82 -14.43
C ILE A 142 9.46 0.80 -13.65
N ARG A 143 10.71 0.55 -14.06
CA ARG A 143 11.63 -0.33 -13.34
C ARG A 143 11.92 0.15 -11.93
N LEU A 144 12.18 1.45 -11.75
CA LEU A 144 12.40 2.07 -10.44
C LEU A 144 11.14 1.97 -9.59
N LYS A 145 9.96 2.25 -10.15
CA LYS A 145 8.69 2.11 -9.44
C LYS A 145 8.44 0.68 -8.97
N ASN A 146 8.64 -0.31 -9.85
CA ASN A 146 8.55 -1.73 -9.50
C ASN A 146 9.57 -2.13 -8.43
N HIS A 147 10.80 -1.61 -8.51
CA HIS A 147 11.84 -1.88 -7.52
C HIS A 147 11.49 -1.27 -6.16
N ILE A 148 10.99 -0.04 -6.12
CA ILE A 148 10.52 0.63 -4.90
C ILE A 148 9.35 -0.14 -4.29
N GLU A 149 8.38 -0.60 -5.11
CA GLU A 149 7.27 -1.42 -4.62
C GLU A 149 7.76 -2.75 -4.02
N ALA A 150 8.71 -3.41 -4.66
CA ALA A 150 9.32 -4.63 -4.14
C ALA A 150 10.07 -4.40 -2.82
N LEU A 151 10.82 -3.29 -2.72
CA LEU A 151 11.50 -2.89 -1.48
C LEU A 151 10.49 -2.60 -0.36
N LEU A 152 9.42 -1.84 -0.66
CA LEU A 152 8.34 -1.57 0.28
C LEU A 152 7.63 -2.84 0.71
N PHE A 153 7.40 -3.79 -0.20
CA PHE A 153 6.83 -5.09 0.15
C PHE A 153 7.74 -5.88 1.09
N ARG A 154 9.06 -5.88 0.84
CA ARG A 154 10.03 -6.55 1.71
C ARG A 154 10.11 -5.91 3.10
N THR A 155 10.12 -4.58 3.19
CA THR A 155 10.13 -3.88 4.49
C THR A 155 8.84 -4.14 5.25
N ARG A 156 7.70 -4.13 4.57
CA ARG A 156 6.39 -4.50 5.12
C ARG A 156 6.39 -5.89 5.75
N ILE A 157 6.90 -6.91 5.05
CA ILE A 157 6.99 -8.26 5.61
C ILE A 157 7.89 -8.30 6.84
N LYS A 158 9.09 -7.71 6.78
CA LYS A 158 10.01 -7.69 7.93
C LYS A 158 9.37 -7.06 9.15
N VAL A 159 8.65 -5.96 8.94
CA VAL A 159 7.96 -5.22 9.99
C VAL A 159 6.81 -6.02 10.59
N LEU A 160 6.01 -6.69 9.76
CA LEU A 160 4.96 -7.61 10.22
C LEU A 160 5.54 -8.71 11.11
N VAL A 161 6.60 -9.37 10.65
CA VAL A 161 7.28 -10.43 11.41
C VAL A 161 7.79 -9.90 12.74
N LEU A 162 8.41 -8.71 12.73
CA LEU A 162 8.93 -8.09 13.95
C LEU A 162 7.82 -7.72 14.92
N SER A 163 6.71 -7.12 14.44
CA SER A 163 5.55 -6.80 15.30
C SER A 163 4.92 -8.04 15.91
N PHE A 164 4.77 -9.13 15.14
CA PHE A 164 4.25 -10.38 15.68
C PHE A 164 5.19 -11.02 16.70
N SER A 165 6.48 -11.02 16.41
CA SER A 165 7.48 -11.54 17.35
C SER A 165 7.49 -10.75 18.66
N LEU A 166 7.35 -9.43 18.60
CA LEU A 166 7.28 -8.58 19.79
C LEU A 166 6.00 -8.85 20.59
N SER A 167 4.84 -8.94 19.93
CA SER A 167 3.59 -9.32 20.59
C SER A 167 3.67 -10.69 21.27
N ALA A 168 4.37 -11.65 20.65
CA ALA A 168 4.60 -12.97 21.23
C ALA A 168 5.49 -12.90 22.49
N VAL A 169 6.59 -12.13 22.43
CA VAL A 169 7.49 -11.91 23.58
C VAL A 169 6.75 -11.21 24.72
N LEU A 170 5.95 -10.18 24.42
CA LEU A 170 5.12 -9.48 25.40
C LEU A 170 4.11 -10.42 26.07
N ALA A 171 3.48 -11.33 25.32
CA ALA A 171 2.55 -12.31 25.86
C ALA A 171 3.22 -13.33 26.80
N PHE A 172 4.49 -13.65 26.54
CA PHE A 172 5.28 -14.48 27.44
C PHE A 172 5.69 -13.72 28.71
N LEU A 173 6.14 -12.47 28.56
CA LEU A 173 6.50 -11.60 29.67
C LEU A 173 5.32 -11.28 30.59
N SER A 174 4.11 -11.12 30.05
CA SER A 174 2.91 -10.86 30.86
C SER A 174 2.59 -12.00 31.83
N LYS A 175 2.99 -13.24 31.52
CA LYS A 175 2.82 -14.38 32.44
C LYS A 175 3.92 -14.48 33.49
N ILE A 176 5.14 -14.10 33.15
CA ILE A 176 6.32 -14.29 34.03
C ILE A 176 6.52 -13.09 34.97
N LEU A 177 6.27 -11.88 34.48
CA LEU A 177 6.53 -10.65 35.22
C LEU A 177 5.77 -10.58 36.57
N PRO A 178 4.50 -11.00 36.68
CA PRO A 178 3.81 -11.03 37.97
C PRO A 178 4.53 -11.88 39.03
N PHE A 179 5.17 -12.98 38.64
CA PHE A 179 5.93 -13.84 39.57
C PHE A 179 7.23 -13.19 40.01
N ILE A 180 7.97 -12.59 39.06
CA ILE A 180 9.20 -11.86 39.36
C ILE A 180 8.89 -10.73 40.35
N LEU A 181 7.84 -9.95 40.09
CA LEU A 181 7.41 -8.87 40.98
C LEU A 181 6.92 -9.39 42.33
N ALA A 182 6.13 -10.48 42.36
CA ALA A 182 5.70 -11.09 43.62
C ALA A 182 6.89 -11.55 44.48
N PHE A 183 7.92 -12.13 43.86
CA PHE A 183 9.15 -12.55 44.53
C PHE A 183 9.93 -11.38 45.12
N PHE A 184 9.97 -10.23 44.44
CA PHE A 184 10.70 -9.06 44.91
C PHE A 184 9.92 -8.21 45.93
N ILE A 185 8.59 -8.25 45.97
CA ILE A 185 7.78 -7.30 46.74
C ILE A 185 7.48 -7.78 48.18
N SER A 186 7.29 -9.08 48.50
CA SER A 186 7.40 -9.60 49.90
C SER A 186 7.03 -11.09 50.06
N GLU A 187 7.38 -11.66 51.23
CA GLU A 187 7.00 -12.99 51.76
C GLU A 187 5.48 -13.17 52.05
N ASN A 188 4.63 -12.15 51.95
CA ASN A 188 3.21 -12.19 52.37
C ASN A 188 2.18 -11.77 51.30
N MET A 189 2.51 -11.92 50.02
CA MET A 189 1.53 -11.72 48.94
C MET A 189 0.44 -12.81 48.99
N ILE A 190 -0.83 -12.41 49.15
CA ILE A 190 -1.97 -13.34 49.08
C ILE A 190 -2.21 -13.66 47.59
N LEU A 191 -2.72 -14.86 47.27
CA LEU A 191 -3.04 -15.31 45.90
C LEU A 191 -3.88 -14.30 45.10
N ASN A 192 -4.71 -13.48 45.78
CA ASN A 192 -5.52 -12.43 45.17
C ASN A 192 -4.67 -11.24 44.65
N ASP A 193 -3.57 -10.92 45.30
CA ASP A 193 -2.68 -9.81 44.89
C ASP A 193 -1.90 -10.18 43.63
N ILE A 194 -1.52 -11.46 43.49
CA ILE A 194 -0.88 -12.02 42.29
C ILE A 194 -1.84 -11.99 41.10
N ASN A 195 -3.12 -12.34 41.31
CA ASN A 195 -4.15 -12.28 40.28
C ASN A 195 -4.39 -10.84 39.81
N PHE A 196 -4.44 -9.87 40.73
CA PHE A 196 -4.55 -8.46 40.37
C PHE A 196 -3.34 -7.96 39.56
N LEU A 197 -2.12 -8.33 39.98
CA LEU A 197 -0.89 -7.98 39.27
C LEU A 197 -0.80 -8.61 37.87
N SER A 198 -1.30 -9.85 37.72
CA SER A 198 -1.41 -10.53 36.43
C SER A 198 -2.35 -9.82 35.47
N LEU A 199 -3.49 -9.33 35.99
CA LEU A 199 -4.46 -8.60 35.19
C LEU A 199 -3.88 -7.24 34.73
N LEU A 200 -3.21 -6.53 35.65
CA LEU A 200 -2.57 -5.25 35.36
C LEU A 200 -1.47 -5.39 34.29
N THR A 201 -0.60 -6.39 34.43
CA THR A 201 0.48 -6.67 33.47
C THR A 201 -0.04 -7.16 32.12
N PHE A 202 -1.14 -7.92 32.11
CA PHE A 202 -1.81 -8.30 30.87
C PHE A 202 -2.33 -7.07 30.11
N TYR A 203 -3.05 -6.16 30.77
CA TYR A 203 -3.58 -4.97 30.12
C TYR A 203 -2.49 -3.97 29.70
N SER A 204 -1.45 -3.79 30.52
CA SER A 204 -0.33 -2.91 30.17
C SER A 204 0.39 -3.41 28.93
N PHE A 205 0.74 -4.70 28.85
CA PHE A 205 1.43 -5.25 27.68
C PHE A 205 0.54 -5.38 26.44
N LEU A 206 -0.77 -5.60 26.61
CA LEU A 206 -1.73 -5.50 25.51
C LEU A 206 -1.73 -4.09 24.91
N SER A 207 -1.75 -3.05 25.75
CA SER A 207 -1.72 -1.66 25.29
C SER A 207 -0.41 -1.28 24.59
N VAL A 208 0.73 -1.79 25.10
CA VAL A 208 2.05 -1.59 24.47
C VAL A 208 2.10 -2.28 23.10
N SER A 209 1.62 -3.52 23.00
CA SER A 209 1.54 -4.25 21.71
C SER A 209 0.68 -3.51 20.68
N LEU A 210 -0.47 -2.95 21.12
CA LEU A 210 -1.34 -2.15 20.27
C LEU A 210 -0.65 -0.87 19.76
N TYR A 211 -0.03 -0.13 20.68
CA TYR A 211 0.55 1.17 20.39
C TYR A 211 1.80 1.07 19.51
N ASP A 212 2.68 0.10 19.80
CA ASP A 212 3.90 -0.10 19.03
C ASP A 212 3.59 -0.56 17.60
N THR A 213 2.70 -1.54 17.45
CA THR A 213 2.29 -2.01 16.12
C THR A 213 1.57 -0.92 15.34
N TYR A 214 0.81 -0.06 16.02
CA TYR A 214 0.15 1.08 15.38
C TYR A 214 1.14 2.11 14.85
N ILE A 215 2.15 2.50 15.64
CA ILE A 215 3.21 3.43 15.22
C ILE A 215 4.00 2.85 14.05
N VAL A 216 4.47 1.63 14.22
CA VAL A 216 5.27 0.91 13.24
C VAL A 216 4.50 0.73 11.93
N SER A 217 3.20 0.41 12.02
CA SER A 217 2.38 0.26 10.84
C SER A 217 1.97 1.60 10.22
N LYS A 218 1.90 2.70 10.97
CA LYS A 218 1.77 4.05 10.40
C LYS A 218 3.01 4.45 9.60
N ALA A 219 4.20 4.12 10.11
CA ALA A 219 5.47 4.42 9.45
C ALA A 219 5.66 3.64 8.14
N VAL A 220 5.13 2.41 8.05
CA VAL A 220 5.48 1.48 6.95
C VAL A 220 4.34 1.19 5.99
N PHE A 221 3.10 1.11 6.48
CA PHE A 221 1.97 0.67 5.67
C PHE A 221 1.04 1.80 5.23
N TYR A 222 1.09 2.99 5.83
CA TYR A 222 0.25 4.18 5.57
C TYR A 222 -1.29 3.97 5.50
N SER A 223 -1.80 2.72 5.52
CA SER A 223 -3.15 2.36 5.06
C SER A 223 -3.81 1.22 5.85
N HIS A 224 -3.05 0.45 6.63
CA HIS A 224 -3.58 -0.65 7.44
C HIS A 224 -3.08 -0.61 8.88
N SER A 225 -2.69 0.57 9.38
CA SER A 225 -2.11 0.74 10.72
C SER A 225 -2.96 0.16 11.83
N VAL A 226 -4.27 0.35 11.73
CA VAL A 226 -5.20 -0.14 12.73
C VAL A 226 -5.49 -1.64 12.60
N LEU A 227 -5.51 -2.17 11.38
CA LEU A 227 -5.74 -3.60 11.17
C LEU A 227 -4.54 -4.41 11.66
N LEU A 228 -3.32 -3.96 11.37
CA LEU A 228 -2.11 -4.58 11.90
C LEU A 228 -2.07 -4.53 13.42
N SER A 229 -2.43 -3.40 14.05
CA SER A 229 -2.45 -3.32 15.52
C SER A 229 -3.52 -4.22 16.15
N ILE A 230 -4.70 -4.36 15.53
CA ILE A 230 -5.72 -5.31 16.00
C ILE A 230 -5.21 -6.74 15.86
N LEU A 231 -4.57 -7.06 14.73
CA LEU A 231 -4.04 -8.40 14.48
C LEU A 231 -2.93 -8.75 15.47
N SER A 232 -2.06 -7.80 15.83
CA SER A 232 -1.03 -8.01 16.83
C SER A 232 -1.60 -8.19 18.24
N ALA A 233 -2.63 -7.42 18.60
CA ALA A 233 -3.37 -7.61 19.85
C ALA A 233 -4.08 -8.97 19.90
N LEU A 234 -4.68 -9.42 18.80
CA LEU A 234 -5.26 -10.76 18.70
C LEU A 234 -4.19 -11.85 18.86
N THR A 235 -3.02 -11.69 18.25
CA THR A 235 -1.92 -12.65 18.46
C THR A 235 -1.42 -12.66 19.90
N PHE A 236 -1.34 -11.50 20.57
CA PHE A 236 -1.02 -11.42 21.98
C PHE A 236 -2.06 -12.16 22.85
N VAL A 237 -3.36 -11.88 22.63
CA VAL A 237 -4.45 -12.54 23.36
C VAL A 237 -4.44 -14.04 23.13
N PHE A 238 -4.30 -14.47 21.87
CA PHE A 238 -4.24 -15.88 21.50
C PHE A 238 -3.05 -16.61 22.12
N LEU A 239 -1.85 -16.03 22.04
CA LEU A 239 -0.66 -16.63 22.67
C LEU A 239 -0.79 -16.66 24.18
N HIS A 240 -1.32 -15.60 24.79
CA HIS A 240 -1.55 -15.57 26.23
C HIS A 240 -2.57 -16.62 26.68
N THR A 241 -3.64 -16.87 25.94
CA THR A 241 -4.65 -17.89 26.30
C THR A 241 -4.18 -19.32 26.06
N PHE A 242 -3.41 -19.58 25.00
CA PHE A 242 -2.91 -20.92 24.66
C PHE A 242 -1.64 -21.33 25.39
N LEU A 243 -0.85 -20.37 25.89
CA LEU A 243 0.24 -20.69 26.81
C LEU A 243 -0.35 -21.34 28.08
N PRO A 244 0.23 -22.44 28.59
CA PRO A 244 -0.25 -23.06 29.83
C PRO A 244 -0.28 -22.01 30.95
N ASN A 245 -1.35 -22.02 31.74
CA ASN A 245 -1.44 -21.15 32.91
C ASN A 245 -0.46 -21.66 33.94
N ILE A 246 0.62 -20.91 34.16
CA ILE A 246 1.62 -21.21 35.17
C ILE A 246 0.98 -21.21 36.58
N TYR A 247 -0.18 -20.56 36.75
CA TYR A 247 -1.02 -20.60 37.94
C TYR A 247 -1.64 -21.97 38.31
N SER A 248 -1.48 -23.00 37.47
CA SER A 248 -2.09 -24.33 37.68
C SER A 248 -1.11 -25.38 38.23
N ILE A 249 0.11 -24.98 38.56
CA ILE A 249 1.10 -25.75 39.33
C ILE A 249 1.25 -25.08 40.68
#